data_AF-G2WAB6-F1
#
_entry.id   AF-G2WAB6-F1
#
_cell.length_a   1.000
_cell.length_b   1.000
_cell.length_c   1.000
_cell.angle_alpha   90.00
_cell.angle_beta   90.00
_cell.angle_gamma   90.00
#
_symmetry.space_group_name_H-M   'P 1'
#
loop_
_entity.id
_entity.type
_entity.pdbx_description
1 polymer ?
#
loop_
_entity_poly.entity_id
_entity_poly.type
_entity_poly.pdbx_seq_one_letter_code
_entity_poly.pdbx_strand_id
1 'polypeptide(L)'
;MNTNVPIFSSPVRDLPRSFEQKHLAVVDAFFQTYHVKPDFIARSPGRVNLIGEHIDYCDFSVLPLAIDVGMLCAVKILDEKNPSITLTNADPKFAQRKFDLPLDGSYMAIDPSVSEWSNYFKCGLHVAHSYLKKIAPERFNNTPLVGAQIFCQSDIPTGGGLSSAFTCAAALATIRANMGKNFDISKKDLTRITAVAEHYVEVNNGGMDQATSVYGEEDHALYVEFRPKLKATPFKFPQLKNHEISSSSPILL
;
A
#
# COMPACT_ATOMS: atom_id res chain seq x y z
N MET A 1 17.14 10.45 5.46
CA MET A 1 15.84 9.86 5.06
C MET A 1 15.28 9.09 6.24
N ASN A 2 13.98 9.23 6.48
CA ASN A 2 13.29 8.48 7.54
C ASN A 2 13.24 7.00 7.15
N THR A 3 13.77 6.09 7.97
CA THR A 3 13.94 4.67 7.64
C THR A 3 12.65 3.86 7.77
N ASN A 4 11.73 4.34 8.61
CA ASN A 4 10.47 3.67 8.93
C ASN A 4 9.30 4.37 8.24
N VAL A 5 8.19 3.65 8.10
CA VAL A 5 6.91 4.19 7.63
C VAL A 5 6.46 5.28 8.61
N PRO A 6 6.15 6.50 8.14
CA PRO A 6 5.77 7.60 9.03
C PRO A 6 4.41 7.35 9.68
N ILE A 7 4.29 7.70 10.96
CA ILE A 7 3.05 7.61 11.74
C ILE A 7 2.58 9.03 12.04
N PHE A 8 1.30 9.29 11.78
CA PHE A 8 0.67 10.58 12.03
C PHE A 8 -0.44 10.44 13.08
N SER A 9 -0.68 11.50 13.83
CA SER A 9 -1.81 11.64 14.76
C SER A 9 -2.33 13.07 14.64
N SER A 10 -3.65 13.27 14.71
CA SER A 10 -4.22 14.61 14.55
C SER A 10 -3.96 15.51 15.78
N PRO A 11 -3.90 16.84 15.60
CA PRO A 11 -3.89 17.54 14.31
C PRO A 11 -2.55 17.36 13.58
N VAL A 12 -2.60 16.99 12.30
CA VAL A 12 -1.39 16.80 11.50
C VAL A 12 -0.97 18.15 10.93
N ARG A 13 -0.15 18.89 11.68
CA ARG A 13 0.24 20.27 11.33
C ARG A 13 1.00 20.37 9.99
N ASP A 14 1.63 19.27 9.56
CA ASP A 14 2.54 19.24 8.42
C ASP A 14 2.02 18.43 7.22
N LEU A 15 0.71 18.12 7.16
CA LEU A 15 0.12 17.47 5.99
C LEU A 15 -0.84 18.40 5.23
N PRO A 16 -0.90 18.31 3.89
CA PRO A 16 -1.91 18.99 3.10
C PRO A 16 -3.35 18.76 3.59
N ARG A 17 -4.18 19.81 3.58
CA ARG A 17 -5.61 19.76 4.01
C ARG A 17 -6.42 18.68 3.28
N SER A 18 -6.04 18.37 2.04
CA SER A 18 -6.67 17.30 1.25
C SER A 18 -6.55 15.92 1.93
N PHE A 19 -5.46 15.65 2.65
CA PHE A 19 -5.31 14.41 3.41
C PHE A 19 -6.23 14.35 4.61
N GLU A 20 -6.37 15.45 5.35
CA GLU A 20 -7.27 15.53 6.51
C GLU A 20 -8.73 15.33 6.09
N GLN A 21 -9.14 15.93 4.97
CA GLN A 21 -10.49 15.74 4.43
C GLN A 21 -10.76 14.29 4.01
N LYS A 22 -9.84 13.66 3.25
CA LYS A 22 -9.97 12.25 2.85
C LYS A 22 -9.95 11.32 4.07
N HIS A 23 -9.15 11.62 5.09
CA HIS A 23 -9.11 10.89 6.35
C HIS A 23 -10.47 10.93 7.06
N LEU A 24 -11.03 12.12 7.28
CA LEU A 24 -12.32 12.25 7.96
C LEU A 24 -13.44 11.52 7.18
N ALA A 25 -13.47 11.68 5.85
CA ALA A 25 -14.45 11.01 5.01
C ALA A 25 -14.38 9.48 5.11
N VAL A 26 -13.18 8.88 5.12
CA VAL A 26 -13.05 7.41 5.23
C VAL A 26 -13.38 6.92 6.65
N VAL A 27 -13.11 7.72 7.69
CA VAL A 27 -13.54 7.40 9.07
C VAL A 27 -15.06 7.39 9.17
N ASP A 28 -15.73 8.37 8.58
CA ASP A 28 -17.20 8.44 8.57
C ASP A 28 -17.80 7.27 7.77
N ALA A 29 -17.27 6.98 6.58
CA ALA A 29 -17.74 5.84 5.78
C ALA A 29 -17.53 4.49 6.48
N PHE A 30 -16.40 4.33 7.18
CA PHE A 30 -16.14 3.17 8.03
C PHE A 30 -17.19 3.08 9.16
N PHE A 31 -17.46 4.20 9.84
CA PHE A 31 -18.44 4.24 10.93
C PHE A 31 -19.86 3.95 10.45
N GLN A 32 -20.27 4.44 9.27
CA GLN A 32 -21.57 4.10 8.69
C GLN A 32 -21.68 2.62 8.33
N THR A 33 -20.57 1.99 7.93
CA THR A 33 -20.53 0.57 7.54
C THR A 33 -20.53 -0.38 8.74
N TYR A 34 -19.74 -0.07 9.77
CA TYR A 34 -19.46 -1.00 10.88
C TYR A 34 -19.96 -0.50 12.25
N HIS A 35 -20.54 0.70 12.31
CA HIS A 35 -21.10 1.32 13.52
C HIS A 35 -20.10 1.48 14.68
N VAL A 36 -18.80 1.51 14.37
CA VAL A 36 -17.70 1.70 15.30
C VAL A 36 -16.61 2.53 14.63
N LYS A 37 -15.80 3.26 15.40
CA LYS A 37 -14.66 4.01 14.85
C LYS A 37 -13.50 3.06 14.52
N PRO A 38 -12.75 3.28 13.42
CA PRO A 38 -11.54 2.51 13.14
C PRO A 38 -10.45 2.84 14.16
N ASP A 39 -9.54 1.89 14.41
CA ASP A 39 -8.38 2.07 15.29
C ASP A 39 -7.23 2.81 14.58
N PHE A 40 -7.08 2.59 13.28
CA PHE A 40 -6.08 3.26 12.45
C PHE A 40 -6.46 3.22 10.96
N ILE A 41 -5.72 3.97 10.14
CA ILE A 41 -5.82 3.94 8.67
C ILE A 41 -4.42 3.67 8.11
N ALA A 42 -4.30 2.65 7.26
CA ALA A 42 -3.13 2.45 6.42
C ALA A 42 -3.35 3.17 5.08
N ARG A 43 -2.39 4.00 4.66
CA ARG A 43 -2.42 4.70 3.38
C ARG A 43 -1.23 4.30 2.52
N SER A 44 -1.47 4.03 1.23
CA SER A 44 -0.42 3.90 0.22
C SER A 44 -0.79 4.69 -1.04
N PRO A 45 0.07 5.59 -1.54
CA PRO A 45 -0.23 6.40 -2.72
C PRO A 45 -0.17 5.57 -4.02
N GLY A 46 -0.89 6.03 -5.03
CA GLY A 46 -0.64 5.62 -6.42
C GLY A 46 0.67 6.20 -6.94
N ARG A 47 0.99 5.89 -8.19
CA ARG A 47 2.24 6.34 -8.84
C ARG A 47 2.07 6.59 -10.33
N VAL A 48 2.94 7.44 -10.86
CA VAL A 48 3.23 7.55 -12.29
C VAL A 48 4.71 7.34 -12.51
N ASN A 49 5.06 6.77 -13.67
CA ASN A 49 6.44 6.64 -14.09
C ASN A 49 6.74 7.72 -15.12
N LEU A 50 7.83 8.48 -14.94
CA LEU A 50 8.21 9.52 -15.90
C LEU A 50 8.87 8.91 -17.13
N ILE A 51 9.73 7.91 -16.91
CA ILE A 51 10.45 7.19 -17.96
C ILE A 51 10.97 5.85 -17.44
N GLY A 52 11.08 4.88 -18.35
CA GLY A 52 11.53 3.52 -18.03
C GLY A 52 10.37 2.56 -17.84
N GLU A 53 9.42 2.54 -18.79
CA GLU A 53 8.38 1.53 -18.83
C GLU A 53 8.96 0.17 -19.23
N HIS A 54 8.43 -0.93 -18.68
CA HIS A 54 8.75 -2.29 -19.10
C HIS A 54 10.23 -2.72 -18.97
N ILE A 55 10.99 -2.05 -18.09
CA ILE A 55 12.41 -2.38 -17.84
C ILE A 55 12.72 -2.73 -16.38
N ASP A 56 11.76 -2.57 -15.46
CA ASP A 56 11.95 -2.83 -14.04
C ASP A 56 12.10 -4.33 -13.74
N TYR A 57 11.31 -5.18 -14.39
CA TYR A 57 11.46 -6.64 -14.35
C TYR A 57 12.71 -7.15 -15.09
N CYS A 58 13.38 -6.28 -15.85
CA CYS A 58 14.68 -6.53 -16.47
C CYS A 58 15.84 -5.99 -15.63
N ASP A 59 15.61 -5.69 -14.35
CA ASP A 59 16.60 -5.18 -13.40
C ASP A 59 17.18 -3.78 -13.71
N PHE A 60 16.65 -3.06 -14.71
CA PHE A 60 17.08 -1.69 -15.02
C PHE A 60 16.39 -0.65 -14.14
N SER A 61 17.09 0.44 -13.87
CA SER A 61 16.56 1.53 -13.04
C SER A 61 15.48 2.34 -13.77
N VAL A 62 14.56 2.91 -13.00
CA VAL A 62 13.37 3.64 -13.48
C VAL A 62 13.21 4.98 -12.75
N LEU A 63 12.37 5.88 -13.29
CA LEU A 63 12.20 7.24 -12.77
C LEU A 63 10.74 7.59 -12.40
N PRO A 64 10.16 6.97 -11.37
CA PRO A 64 8.77 7.20 -10.98
C PRO A 64 8.59 8.28 -9.90
N LEU A 65 7.34 8.65 -9.64
CA LEU A 65 6.95 9.48 -8.50
C LEU A 65 5.59 9.05 -7.94
N ALA A 66 5.41 9.22 -6.63
CA ALA A 66 4.13 9.00 -5.97
C ALA A 66 3.21 10.21 -6.21
N ILE A 67 1.92 9.95 -6.43
CA ILE A 67 0.91 10.97 -6.69
C ILE A 67 -0.02 11.18 -5.48
N ASP A 68 -0.88 12.20 -5.53
CA ASP A 68 -1.74 12.64 -4.43
C ASP A 68 -2.95 11.73 -4.16
N VAL A 69 -3.33 10.91 -5.14
CA VAL A 69 -4.30 9.81 -5.01
C VAL A 69 -3.69 8.61 -4.28
N GLY A 70 -4.50 7.85 -3.57
CA GLY A 70 -4.04 6.73 -2.75
C GLY A 70 -5.13 5.75 -2.33
N MET A 71 -4.70 4.55 -1.97
CA MET A 71 -5.52 3.56 -1.28
C MET A 71 -5.51 3.84 0.22
N LEU A 72 -6.69 3.95 0.81
CA LEU A 72 -6.93 4.08 2.25
C LEU A 72 -7.62 2.81 2.75
N CYS A 73 -7.02 2.15 3.73
CA CYS A 73 -7.61 1.03 4.45
C CYS A 73 -7.83 1.44 5.91
N ALA A 74 -9.07 1.81 6.25
CA ALA A 74 -9.48 2.06 7.62
C ALA A 74 -9.76 0.73 8.33
N VAL A 75 -9.17 0.51 9.50
CA VAL A 75 -9.13 -0.80 10.16
C VAL A 75 -9.59 -0.70 11.60
N LYS A 76 -10.55 -1.55 11.98
CA LYS A 76 -10.84 -1.89 13.37
C LYS A 76 -10.28 -3.28 13.65
N ILE A 77 -9.44 -3.39 14.67
CA ILE A 77 -8.91 -4.67 15.15
C ILE A 77 -9.98 -5.35 15.99
N LEU A 78 -10.20 -6.64 15.75
CA LEU A 78 -11.18 -7.44 16.47
C LEU A 78 -10.47 -8.49 17.32
N ASP A 79 -10.90 -8.59 18.58
CA ASP A 79 -10.52 -9.68 19.49
C ASP A 79 -11.65 -10.71 19.50
N GLU A 80 -11.56 -11.68 18.60
CA GLU A 80 -12.59 -12.70 18.37
C GLU A 80 -12.03 -14.10 18.62
N LYS A 81 -12.86 -15.00 19.16
CA LYS A 81 -12.50 -16.43 19.31
C LYS A 81 -12.26 -17.11 17.96
N ASN A 82 -12.97 -16.67 16.93
CA ASN A 82 -12.81 -17.11 15.54
C ASN A 82 -12.42 -15.88 14.71
N PRO A 83 -11.13 -15.59 14.53
CA PRO A 83 -10.69 -14.37 13.86
C PRO A 83 -11.16 -14.34 12.41
N SER A 84 -11.85 -13.27 12.02
CA SER A 84 -12.32 -13.07 10.66
C SER A 84 -11.91 -11.71 10.10
N ILE A 85 -11.74 -11.61 8.79
CA ILE A 85 -11.54 -10.32 8.11
C ILE A 85 -12.74 -10.02 7.24
N THR A 86 -13.34 -8.85 7.45
CA THR A 86 -14.40 -8.30 6.61
C THR A 86 -13.84 -7.12 5.82
N LEU A 87 -13.89 -7.21 4.48
CA LEU A 87 -13.45 -6.18 3.56
C LEU A 87 -14.68 -5.55 2.89
N THR A 88 -14.86 -4.25 3.08
CA THR A 88 -15.88 -3.45 2.38
C THR A 88 -15.18 -2.40 1.53
N ASN A 89 -15.66 -2.19 0.31
CA ASN A 89 -15.13 -1.15 -0.60
C ASN A 89 -16.09 0.04 -0.66
N ALA A 90 -15.55 1.25 -0.81
CA ALA A 90 -16.34 2.45 -1.05
C ALA A 90 -17.08 2.42 -2.40
N ASP A 91 -16.51 1.76 -3.41
CA ASP A 91 -17.16 1.56 -4.70
C ASP A 91 -18.04 0.30 -4.65
N PRO A 92 -19.37 0.42 -4.80
CA PRO A 92 -20.30 -0.70 -4.66
C PRO A 92 -20.13 -1.79 -5.72
N LYS A 93 -19.41 -1.51 -6.83
CA LYS A 93 -19.08 -2.54 -7.83
C LYS A 93 -18.18 -3.63 -7.25
N PHE A 94 -17.41 -3.31 -6.22
CA PHE A 94 -16.56 -4.24 -5.49
C PHE A 94 -17.30 -4.75 -4.26
N ALA A 95 -18.06 -5.83 -4.45
CA ALA A 95 -18.89 -6.41 -3.42
C ALA A 95 -18.07 -6.80 -2.16
N GLN A 96 -18.71 -6.67 -1.00
CA GLN A 96 -18.12 -7.01 0.30
C GLN A 96 -17.61 -8.47 0.32
N ARG A 97 -16.52 -8.69 1.04
CA ARG A 97 -15.93 -10.01 1.26
C ARG A 97 -15.73 -10.25 2.75
N LYS A 98 -16.00 -11.47 3.20
CA LYS A 98 -15.66 -11.92 4.55
C LYS A 98 -15.01 -13.30 4.45
N PHE A 99 -13.93 -13.50 5.19
CA PHE A 99 -13.25 -14.79 5.27
C PHE A 99 -12.66 -14.98 6.67
N ASP A 100 -12.69 -16.21 7.16
CA ASP A 100 -12.14 -16.58 8.46
C ASP A 100 -10.65 -16.90 8.30
N LEU A 101 -9.86 -16.53 9.32
CA LEU A 101 -8.43 -16.80 9.35
C LEU A 101 -8.18 -18.23 9.86
N PRO A 102 -7.26 -19.00 9.25
CA PRO A 102 -6.97 -20.36 9.70
C PRO A 102 -6.49 -20.39 11.15
N LEU A 103 -7.21 -21.14 12.00
CA LEU A 103 -6.95 -21.21 13.44
C LEU A 103 -5.60 -21.87 13.79
N ASP A 104 -5.05 -22.65 12.87
CA ASP A 104 -3.73 -23.27 12.97
C ASP A 104 -2.59 -22.31 12.57
N GLY A 105 -2.91 -21.06 12.21
CA GLY A 105 -1.94 -20.09 11.71
C GLY A 105 -1.44 -20.40 10.29
N SER A 106 -2.05 -21.33 9.56
CA SER A 106 -1.68 -21.58 8.16
C SER A 106 -1.99 -20.38 7.25
N TYR A 107 -1.38 -20.36 6.06
CA TYR A 107 -1.64 -19.31 5.09
C TYR A 107 -3.00 -19.54 4.42
N MET A 108 -3.75 -18.46 4.20
CA MET A 108 -4.97 -18.54 3.38
C MET A 108 -4.62 -18.84 1.92
N ALA A 109 -5.48 -19.64 1.28
CA ALA A 109 -5.43 -19.86 -0.15
C ALA A 109 -5.79 -18.57 -0.91
N ILE A 110 -5.06 -18.33 -2.00
CA ILE A 110 -5.35 -17.30 -2.98
C ILE A 110 -5.63 -18.06 -4.28
N ASP A 111 -6.80 -17.81 -4.87
CA ASP A 111 -7.15 -18.39 -6.17
C ASP A 111 -6.76 -17.38 -7.26
N PRO A 112 -5.68 -17.64 -8.01
CA PRO A 112 -5.24 -16.74 -9.07
C PRO A 112 -6.12 -16.84 -10.33
N SER A 113 -6.95 -17.89 -10.46
CA SER A 113 -7.78 -18.09 -11.65
C SER A 113 -8.97 -17.13 -11.73
N VAL A 114 -9.29 -16.46 -10.62
CA VAL A 114 -10.40 -15.51 -10.53
C VAL A 114 -9.88 -14.09 -10.35
N SER A 115 -10.27 -13.21 -11.27
CA SER A 115 -10.04 -11.77 -11.14
C SER A 115 -10.97 -11.19 -10.07
N GLU A 116 -10.48 -11.11 -8.84
CA GLU A 116 -11.23 -10.70 -7.66
C GLU A 116 -10.45 -9.63 -6.89
N TRP A 117 -11.08 -8.48 -6.62
CA TRP A 117 -10.41 -7.31 -6.04
C TRP A 117 -9.78 -7.59 -4.67
N SER A 118 -10.40 -8.48 -3.88
CA SER A 118 -9.88 -8.86 -2.56
C SER A 118 -8.59 -9.70 -2.62
N ASN A 119 -8.21 -10.24 -3.79
CA ASN A 119 -6.96 -10.98 -3.92
C ASN A 119 -5.74 -10.08 -3.68
N TYR A 120 -5.76 -8.81 -4.10
CA TYR A 120 -4.68 -7.86 -3.78
C TYR A 120 -4.50 -7.67 -2.27
N PHE A 121 -5.61 -7.61 -1.52
CA PHE A 121 -5.56 -7.56 -0.07
C PHE A 121 -4.96 -8.86 0.51
N LYS A 122 -5.42 -10.02 0.02
CA LYS A 122 -4.92 -11.33 0.48
C LYS A 122 -3.42 -11.51 0.18
N CYS A 123 -2.92 -11.02 -0.95
CA CYS A 123 -1.49 -11.00 -1.27
C CYS A 123 -0.69 -10.17 -0.27
N GLY A 124 -1.13 -8.94 0.02
CA GLY A 124 -0.50 -8.08 1.03
C GLY A 124 -0.51 -8.73 2.41
N LEU A 125 -1.63 -9.33 2.80
CA LEU A 125 -1.76 -10.09 4.04
C LEU A 125 -0.82 -11.30 4.05
N HIS A 126 -0.71 -12.06 2.96
CA HIS A 126 0.14 -13.25 2.87
C HIS A 126 1.62 -12.90 3.09
N VAL A 127 2.14 -11.88 2.40
CA VAL A 127 3.55 -11.48 2.54
C VAL A 127 3.83 -10.87 3.92
N ALA A 128 2.87 -10.14 4.49
CA ALA A 128 2.94 -9.66 5.88
C ALA A 128 2.92 -10.82 6.89
N HIS A 129 2.06 -11.82 6.71
CA HIS A 129 2.00 -13.01 7.56
C HIS A 129 3.33 -13.77 7.51
N SER A 130 3.88 -14.00 6.33
CA SER A 130 5.20 -14.63 6.14
C SER A 130 6.32 -13.84 6.84
N TYR A 131 6.27 -12.50 6.76
CA TYR A 131 7.19 -11.64 7.49
C TYR A 131 7.05 -11.77 9.01
N LEU A 132 5.81 -11.76 9.52
CA LEU A 132 5.51 -11.89 10.95
C LEU A 132 6.01 -13.23 11.52
N LYS A 133 5.81 -14.35 10.80
CA LYS A 133 6.36 -15.66 11.18
C LYS A 133 7.89 -15.67 11.26
N LYS A 134 8.57 -14.91 10.40
CA LYS A 134 10.04 -14.80 10.41
C LYS A 134 10.56 -14.00 11.59
N ILE A 135 9.89 -12.91 11.97
CA ILE A 135 10.39 -12.01 13.04
C ILE A 135 9.92 -12.42 14.44
N ALA A 136 8.82 -13.17 14.55
CA ALA A 136 8.27 -13.63 15.82
C ALA A 136 7.61 -15.02 15.66
N PRO A 137 8.41 -16.07 15.40
CA PRO A 137 7.91 -17.43 15.09
C PRO A 137 7.03 -17.99 16.21
N GLU A 138 7.43 -17.82 17.47
CA GLU A 138 6.69 -18.31 18.65
C GLU A 138 5.29 -17.71 18.76
N ARG A 139 5.06 -16.52 18.17
CA ARG A 139 3.78 -15.80 18.24
C ARG A 139 2.87 -16.06 17.05
N PHE A 140 3.41 -16.46 15.90
CA PHE A 140 2.65 -16.50 14.64
C PHE A 140 2.73 -17.84 13.89
N ASN A 141 3.56 -18.80 14.31
CA ASN A 141 3.69 -20.07 13.57
C ASN A 141 2.43 -20.93 13.61
N ASN A 142 1.82 -21.07 14.80
CA ASN A 142 0.72 -22.01 15.08
C ASN A 142 -0.53 -21.31 15.65
N THR A 143 -0.67 -20.02 15.35
CA THR A 143 -1.71 -19.14 15.89
C THR A 143 -2.20 -18.21 14.79
N PRO A 144 -3.51 -17.94 14.71
CA PRO A 144 -4.06 -17.07 13.68
C PRO A 144 -3.62 -15.61 13.90
N LEU A 145 -3.64 -14.84 12.81
CA LEU A 145 -3.59 -13.38 12.91
C LEU A 145 -4.88 -12.85 13.58
N VAL A 146 -4.85 -11.61 14.04
CA VAL A 146 -6.05 -10.94 14.59
C VAL A 146 -7.10 -10.70 13.50
N GLY A 147 -8.38 -10.75 13.90
CA GLY A 147 -9.50 -10.40 13.05
C GLY A 147 -9.58 -8.89 12.80
N ALA A 148 -10.29 -8.49 11.75
CA ALA A 148 -10.45 -7.08 11.40
C ALA A 148 -11.73 -6.78 10.60
N GLN A 149 -12.33 -5.62 10.89
CA GLN A 149 -13.22 -4.93 9.96
C GLN A 149 -12.40 -3.89 9.21
N ILE A 150 -12.49 -3.92 7.88
CA ILE A 150 -11.68 -3.06 7.01
C ILE A 150 -12.58 -2.38 5.98
N PHE A 151 -12.44 -1.07 5.85
CA PHE A 151 -13.06 -0.28 4.80
C PHE A 151 -11.97 0.24 3.86
N CYS A 152 -12.08 -0.10 2.58
CA CYS A 152 -11.14 0.26 1.53
C CYS A 152 -11.73 1.36 0.66
N GLN A 153 -11.00 2.46 0.51
CA GLN A 153 -11.36 3.57 -0.38
C GLN A 153 -10.15 3.99 -1.19
N SER A 154 -10.32 4.12 -2.50
CA SER A 154 -9.27 4.56 -3.40
C SER A 154 -9.81 5.54 -4.43
N ASP A 155 -9.03 6.57 -4.69
CA ASP A 155 -9.20 7.52 -5.79
C ASP A 155 -8.10 7.36 -6.87
N ILE A 156 -7.28 6.31 -6.78
CA ILE A 156 -6.28 5.98 -7.81
C ILE A 156 -7.02 5.49 -9.07
N PRO A 157 -6.80 6.13 -10.24
CA PRO A 157 -7.38 5.67 -11.50
C PRO A 157 -6.73 4.36 -11.98
N THR A 158 -7.42 3.63 -12.86
CA THR A 158 -6.85 2.46 -13.53
C THR A 158 -5.54 2.83 -14.23
N GLY A 159 -4.51 2.00 -14.06
CA GLY A 159 -3.15 2.27 -14.57
C GLY A 159 -2.26 3.08 -13.61
N GLY A 160 -2.82 3.75 -12.61
CA GLY A 160 -2.08 4.54 -11.61
C GLY A 160 -1.38 3.74 -10.50
N GLY A 161 -1.16 2.43 -10.69
CA GLY A 161 -0.53 1.57 -9.68
C GLY A 161 -1.44 1.18 -8.52
N LEU A 162 -2.75 1.08 -8.75
CA LEU A 162 -3.76 0.73 -7.73
C LEU A 162 -3.49 -0.63 -7.07
N SER A 163 -3.12 -1.65 -7.84
CA SER A 163 -2.85 -3.00 -7.32
C SER A 163 -1.74 -2.97 -6.26
N SER A 164 -0.61 -2.35 -6.60
CA SER A 164 0.56 -2.27 -5.72
C SER A 164 0.36 -1.35 -4.52
N ALA A 165 -0.37 -0.25 -4.70
CA ALA A 165 -0.79 0.59 -3.58
C ALA A 165 -1.67 -0.20 -2.61
N PHE A 166 -2.59 -1.02 -3.13
CA PHE A 166 -3.47 -1.82 -2.28
C PHE A 166 -2.74 -2.96 -1.57
N THR A 167 -1.83 -3.66 -2.24
CA THR A 167 -1.00 -4.70 -1.59
C THR A 167 -0.09 -4.11 -0.50
N CYS A 168 0.50 -2.93 -0.72
CA CYS A 168 1.30 -2.22 0.27
C CYS A 168 0.46 -1.76 1.48
N ALA A 169 -0.72 -1.18 1.25
CA ALA A 169 -1.64 -0.78 2.32
C ALA A 169 -2.11 -1.99 3.13
N ALA A 170 -2.44 -3.11 2.47
CA ALA A 170 -2.85 -4.35 3.10
C ALA A 170 -1.74 -4.95 3.96
N ALA A 171 -0.51 -5.07 3.43
CA ALA A 171 0.63 -5.56 4.19
C ALA A 171 0.94 -4.67 5.41
N LEU A 172 0.92 -3.35 5.23
CA LEU A 172 1.10 -2.37 6.30
C LEU A 172 0.02 -2.53 7.39
N ALA A 173 -1.25 -2.64 6.99
CA ALA A 173 -2.37 -2.86 7.90
C ALA A 173 -2.24 -4.16 8.69
N THR A 174 -1.86 -5.26 8.03
CA THR A 174 -1.64 -6.56 8.68
C THR A 174 -0.52 -6.49 9.72
N ILE A 175 0.63 -5.90 9.38
CA ILE A 175 1.75 -5.77 10.34
C ILE A 175 1.32 -4.89 11.52
N ARG A 176 0.68 -3.74 11.26
CA ARG A 176 0.27 -2.80 12.31
C ARG A 176 -0.79 -3.37 13.24
N ALA A 177 -1.75 -4.12 12.73
CA ALA A 177 -2.80 -4.77 13.53
C ALA A 177 -2.23 -5.84 14.47
N ASN A 178 -1.23 -6.59 14.03
CA ASN A 178 -0.67 -7.71 14.79
C ASN A 178 0.50 -7.31 15.72
N MET A 179 1.32 -6.35 15.32
CA MET A 179 2.50 -5.92 16.10
C MET A 179 2.21 -4.77 17.08
N GLY A 180 1.10 -4.07 16.91
CA GLY A 180 0.69 -2.98 17.80
C GLY A 180 1.27 -1.60 17.40
N LYS A 181 0.97 -0.59 18.22
CA LYS A 181 1.22 0.84 17.89
C LYS A 181 2.68 1.25 17.87
N ASN A 182 3.49 0.61 18.69
CA ASN A 182 4.87 1.02 18.93
C ASN A 182 5.89 0.21 18.11
N PHE A 183 5.41 -0.63 17.19
CA PHE A 183 6.29 -1.38 16.30
C PHE A 183 6.61 -0.56 15.06
N ASP A 184 7.89 -0.24 14.90
CA ASP A 184 8.40 0.46 13.73
C ASP A 184 8.47 -0.46 12.52
N ILE A 185 7.82 -0.05 11.43
CA ILE A 185 7.79 -0.80 10.18
C ILE A 185 8.81 -0.17 9.22
N SER A 186 9.89 -0.88 8.95
CA SER A 186 10.95 -0.47 8.02
C SER A 186 10.41 -0.34 6.59
N LYS A 187 10.66 0.81 5.93
CA LYS A 187 10.32 1.01 4.51
C LYS A 187 10.98 -0.06 3.64
N LYS A 188 12.24 -0.38 3.94
CA LYS A 188 13.03 -1.39 3.23
C LYS A 188 12.38 -2.77 3.31
N ASP A 189 11.90 -3.17 4.48
CA ASP A 189 11.27 -4.48 4.64
C ASP A 189 9.90 -4.52 3.99
N LEU A 190 9.11 -3.45 4.13
CA LEU A 190 7.81 -3.35 3.49
C LEU A 190 7.93 -3.48 1.97
N THR A 191 8.83 -2.73 1.33
CA THR A 191 9.04 -2.86 -0.12
C THR A 191 9.56 -4.23 -0.52
N ARG A 192 10.49 -4.81 0.26
CA ARG A 192 11.04 -6.14 -0.02
C ARG A 192 9.98 -7.23 -0.02
N ILE A 193 9.06 -7.21 0.96
CA ILE A 193 8.04 -8.25 1.07
C ILE A 193 6.93 -8.06 0.03
N THR A 194 6.60 -6.82 -0.35
CA THR A 194 5.54 -6.55 -1.34
C THR A 194 6.00 -6.65 -2.78
N ALA A 195 7.30 -6.60 -3.06
CA ALA A 195 7.86 -6.74 -4.41
C ALA A 195 7.43 -8.03 -5.14
N VAL A 196 7.14 -9.11 -4.40
CA VAL A 196 6.68 -10.40 -4.96
C VAL A 196 5.21 -10.70 -4.65
N ALA A 197 4.48 -9.75 -4.04
CA ALA A 197 3.12 -10.00 -3.58
C ALA A 197 2.14 -10.26 -4.74
N GLU A 198 2.30 -9.55 -5.86
CA GLU A 198 1.42 -9.69 -7.02
C GLU A 198 1.71 -10.96 -7.85
N HIS A 199 2.86 -11.60 -7.64
CA HIS A 199 3.17 -12.89 -8.27
C HIS A 199 2.21 -13.99 -7.79
N TYR A 200 1.65 -13.86 -6.58
CA TYR A 200 0.63 -14.77 -6.04
C TYR A 200 -0.74 -14.64 -6.73
N VAL A 201 -0.95 -13.61 -7.55
CA VAL A 201 -2.12 -13.47 -8.45
C VAL A 201 -1.70 -13.56 -9.92
N GLU A 202 -0.57 -14.23 -10.18
CA GLU A 202 0.00 -14.49 -11.52
C GLU A 202 0.37 -13.22 -12.32
N VAL A 203 0.46 -12.06 -11.66
CA VAL A 203 0.96 -10.83 -12.27
C VAL A 203 2.45 -10.74 -11.99
N ASN A 204 3.27 -11.08 -12.98
CA ASN A 204 4.73 -11.01 -12.87
C ASN A 204 5.26 -9.58 -13.09
N ASN A 205 4.88 -8.67 -12.20
CA ASN A 205 5.39 -7.29 -12.19
C ASN A 205 6.78 -7.21 -11.54
N GLY A 206 7.49 -6.12 -11.81
CA GLY A 206 8.73 -5.80 -11.09
C GLY A 206 8.44 -5.11 -9.75
N GLY A 207 9.47 -4.45 -9.21
CA GLY A 207 9.42 -3.80 -7.88
C GLY A 207 9.17 -2.29 -7.91
N MET A 208 8.95 -1.69 -9.09
CA MET A 208 8.84 -0.23 -9.25
C MET A 208 7.69 0.35 -8.42
N ASP A 209 6.51 -0.25 -8.53
CA ASP A 209 5.27 0.33 -8.01
C ASP A 209 5.26 0.35 -6.49
N GLN A 210 5.67 -0.77 -5.89
CA GLN A 210 5.81 -0.94 -4.45
C GLN A 210 6.90 -0.03 -3.89
N ALA A 211 8.05 0.09 -4.58
CA ALA A 211 9.11 1.00 -4.17
C ALA A 211 8.63 2.45 -4.21
N THR A 212 7.93 2.85 -5.27
CA THR A 212 7.42 4.22 -5.41
C THR A 212 6.38 4.53 -4.34
N SER A 213 5.46 3.61 -4.08
CA SER A 213 4.41 3.80 -3.08
C SER A 213 4.97 3.95 -1.66
N VAL A 214 6.05 3.23 -1.33
CA VAL A 214 6.68 3.25 0.01
C VAL A 214 7.68 4.39 0.20
N TYR A 215 8.45 4.73 -0.84
CA TYR A 215 9.52 5.73 -0.77
C TYR A 215 9.12 7.13 -1.26
N GLY A 216 7.90 7.32 -1.76
CA GLY A 216 7.40 8.63 -2.18
C GLY A 216 7.55 9.68 -1.08
N GLU A 217 8.08 10.85 -1.45
CA GLU A 217 8.23 12.02 -0.59
C GLU A 217 7.63 13.25 -1.31
N GLU A 218 7.03 14.16 -0.56
CA GLU A 218 6.42 15.38 -1.12
C GLU A 218 7.46 16.19 -1.91
N ASP A 219 7.07 16.71 -3.07
CA ASP A 219 7.91 17.45 -4.01
C ASP A 219 9.14 16.70 -4.59
N HIS A 220 9.18 15.37 -4.50
CA HIS A 220 10.28 14.58 -5.05
C HIS A 220 9.81 13.52 -6.05
N ALA A 221 10.54 13.41 -7.17
CA ALA A 221 10.58 12.19 -7.96
C ALA A 221 11.60 11.23 -7.35
N LEU A 222 11.59 9.97 -7.80
CA LEU A 222 12.48 8.93 -7.29
C LEU A 222 13.31 8.36 -8.43
N TYR A 223 14.61 8.22 -8.21
CA TYR A 223 15.45 7.32 -8.99
C TYR A 223 15.47 5.97 -8.29
N VAL A 224 14.84 4.96 -8.91
CA VAL A 224 14.67 3.63 -8.32
C VAL A 224 15.60 2.64 -9.01
N GLU A 225 16.53 2.09 -8.24
CA GLU A 225 17.54 1.12 -8.65
C GLU A 225 17.18 -0.25 -8.06
N PHE A 226 17.26 -1.34 -8.84
CA PHE A 226 16.97 -2.71 -8.37
C PHE A 226 18.24 -3.53 -8.07
N ARG A 227 19.33 -3.26 -8.82
CA ARG A 227 20.61 -3.95 -8.72
C ARG A 227 21.74 -2.99 -8.32
N PRO A 228 22.69 -3.43 -7.46
CA PRO A 228 22.78 -4.74 -6.81
C PRO A 228 21.82 -4.92 -5.62
N LYS A 229 21.18 -3.84 -5.16
CA LYS A 229 20.16 -3.82 -4.12
C LYS A 229 19.11 -2.78 -4.48
N LEU A 230 17.89 -3.01 -4.01
CA LEU A 230 16.84 -2.00 -4.11
C LEU A 230 17.26 -0.71 -3.39
N LYS A 231 17.21 0.41 -4.12
CA LYS A 231 17.48 1.75 -3.60
C LYS A 231 16.56 2.75 -4.30
N ALA A 232 15.90 3.60 -3.51
CA ALA A 232 15.11 4.72 -4.02
C ALA A 232 15.77 6.01 -3.56
N THR A 233 16.19 6.85 -4.51
CA THR A 233 16.85 8.12 -4.23
C THR A 233 15.91 9.28 -4.61
N PRO A 234 15.32 9.99 -3.65
CA PRO A 234 14.49 11.16 -3.92
C PRO A 234 15.30 12.32 -4.50
N PHE A 235 14.73 12.99 -5.50
CA PHE A 235 15.27 14.23 -6.07
C PHE A 235 14.14 15.19 -6.45
N LYS A 236 14.38 16.49 -6.32
CA LYS A 236 13.43 17.52 -6.76
C LYS A 236 13.60 17.82 -8.24
N PHE A 237 12.52 18.20 -8.90
CA PHE A 237 12.63 18.76 -10.25
C PHE A 237 13.44 20.07 -10.24
N PRO A 238 14.19 20.37 -11.30
CA PRO A 238 14.83 21.66 -11.47
C PRO A 238 13.78 22.78 -11.42
N GLN A 239 14.07 23.87 -10.71
CA GLN A 239 13.26 25.08 -10.80
C GLN A 239 13.57 25.77 -12.13
N LEU A 240 12.68 25.62 -13.11
CA LEU A 240 12.78 26.38 -14.36
C LEU A 240 12.61 27.86 -14.05
N LYS A 241 13.59 28.68 -14.42
CA LYS A 241 13.37 30.14 -14.46
C LYS A 241 12.43 30.43 -15.64
N ASN A 242 11.51 31.39 -15.49
CA ASN A 242 10.46 31.77 -16.46
C ASN A 242 10.92 32.09 -17.92
N HIS A 243 12.20 31.91 -18.26
CA HIS A 243 12.78 32.16 -19.58
C HIS A 243 13.41 30.92 -20.24
N GLU A 244 13.36 29.74 -19.64
CA GLU A 244 14.11 28.57 -20.13
C GLU A 244 13.33 27.67 -21.10
N ILE A 245 12.08 28.02 -21.46
CA ILE A 245 11.36 27.35 -22.55
C ILE A 245 10.65 28.38 -23.42
N SER A 246 11.30 28.78 -24.52
CA SER A 246 10.61 29.29 -25.71
C SER A 246 10.68 28.21 -26.80
N SER A 247 9.67 27.34 -26.88
CA SER A 247 9.53 26.50 -28.08
C SER A 247 8.72 27.27 -29.13
N SER A 248 9.41 27.87 -30.10
CA SER A 248 8.80 28.46 -31.30
C SER A 248 8.56 27.41 -32.41
N SER A 249 8.15 26.21 -32.04
CA SER A 249 7.82 25.15 -33.00
C SER A 249 6.47 24.53 -32.65
N PRO A 250 5.49 24.57 -33.56
CA PRO A 250 4.18 23.97 -33.33
C PRO A 250 4.35 22.45 -33.35
N ILE A 251 4.19 21.81 -32.20
CA ILE A 251 3.94 20.37 -32.13
C ILE A 251 2.48 20.19 -32.53
N LEU A 252 2.27 19.66 -33.74
CA LEU A 252 0.99 19.17 -34.21
C LEU A 252 0.56 17.99 -33.32
N LEU A 253 -0.55 18.17 -32.60
CA LEU A 253 -1.38 17.07 -32.09
C LEU A 253 -2.17 16.46 -33.25
#